data_AF-A0A4P5XSS6-F1
#
_entry.id   AF-A0A4P5XSS6-F1
#
_cell.length_a   1.000
_cell.length_b   1.000
_cell.length_c   1.000
_cell.angle_alpha   90.00
_cell.angle_beta   90.00
_cell.angle_gamma   90.00
#
_symmetry.space_group_name_H-M   'P 1'
#
loop_
_entity.id
_entity.type
_entity.pdbx_description
1 polymer ?
#
loop_
_entity_poly.entity_id
_entity_poly.type
_entity_poly.pdbx_seq_one_letter_code
_entity_poly.pdbx_strand_id
1 'polypeptide(L)'
;MEQDIERATLWFLTARGMAAASGDIAVDSQPSAAGLFAQAVLGLSEDACIEGKSPARINRLSLIDCLSGVAALPPETQEKFLTGALMIALLDRRMDAAEVRWASVLASAMRLSTQRVEECCLGARILTDMLHPVPKTS
;
A
#
# COMPACT_ATOMS: atom_id res chain seq x y z
N MET A 1 13.34 -12.56 8.89
CA MET A 1 14.27 -11.93 7.92
C MET A 1 13.86 -12.20 6.48
N GLU A 2 14.06 -13.40 5.88
CA GLU A 2 13.65 -13.61 4.47
C GLU A 2 12.14 -13.42 4.24
N GLN A 3 11.30 -13.93 5.14
CA GLN A 3 9.85 -13.71 5.08
C GLN A 3 9.45 -12.24 5.22
N ASP A 4 10.20 -11.45 6.01
CA ASP A 4 9.94 -10.02 6.16
C ASP A 4 10.36 -9.26 4.90
N ILE A 5 11.43 -9.69 4.25
CA ILE A 5 11.87 -9.16 2.96
C ILE A 5 10.83 -9.46 1.88
N GLU A 6 10.32 -10.69 1.81
CA GLU A 6 9.26 -11.08 0.88
C GLU A 6 7.98 -10.24 1.10
N ARG A 7 7.57 -10.07 2.36
CA ARG A 7 6.43 -9.23 2.72
C ARG A 7 6.69 -7.76 2.37
N ALA A 8 7.91 -7.26 2.57
CA ALA A 8 8.31 -5.92 2.17
C ALA A 8 8.27 -5.75 0.65
N THR A 9 8.81 -6.69 -0.12
CA THR A 9 8.75 -6.67 -1.60
C THR A 9 7.31 -6.64 -2.09
N LEU A 10 6.44 -7.48 -1.53
CA LEU A 10 5.02 -7.51 -1.86
C LEU A 10 4.32 -6.18 -1.54
N TRP A 11 4.64 -5.59 -0.39
CA TRP A 11 4.13 -4.27 0.00
C TRP A 11 4.56 -3.19 -0.98
N PHE A 12 5.85 -3.09 -1.31
CA PHE A 12 6.33 -2.06 -2.23
C PHE A 12 5.80 -2.22 -3.66
N LEU A 13 5.53 -3.45 -4.11
CA LEU A 13 4.82 -3.68 -5.37
C LEU A 13 3.37 -3.19 -5.34
N THR A 14 2.67 -3.46 -4.24
CA THR A 14 1.29 -2.99 -4.01
C THR A 14 1.24 -1.45 -4.02
N ALA A 15 2.15 -0.83 -3.27
CA ALA A 15 2.29 0.63 -3.17
C ALA A 15 2.65 1.26 -4.52
N ARG A 16 3.61 0.68 -5.25
CA ARG A 16 3.98 1.14 -6.59
C ARG A 16 2.83 1.02 -7.59
N GLY A 17 2.03 -0.04 -7.50
CA GLY A 17 0.82 -0.18 -8.33
C GLY A 17 -0.16 0.97 -8.10
N MET A 18 -0.33 1.41 -6.85
CA MET A 18 -1.18 2.56 -6.52
C MET A 18 -0.57 3.86 -7.05
N ALA A 19 0.71 4.11 -6.78
CA ALA A 19 1.41 5.30 -7.26
C ALA A 19 1.35 5.39 -8.80
N ALA A 20 1.56 4.29 -9.52
CA ALA A 20 1.44 4.26 -10.98
C ALA A 20 0.00 4.52 -11.46
N ALA A 21 -1.02 4.08 -10.70
CA ALA A 21 -2.42 4.34 -11.03
C ALA A 21 -2.79 5.83 -10.90
N SER A 22 -2.15 6.56 -9.98
CA SER A 22 -2.33 8.02 -9.83
C SER A 22 -1.83 8.82 -11.06
N GLY A 23 -1.10 8.18 -11.98
CA GLY A 23 -0.47 8.85 -13.12
C GLY A 23 0.79 9.64 -12.75
N ASP A 24 1.11 9.75 -11.46
CA ASP A 24 2.36 10.31 -10.97
C ASP A 24 3.47 9.25 -11.11
N ILE A 25 4.12 9.25 -12.29
CA ILE A 25 5.28 8.38 -12.56
C ILE A 25 6.49 8.79 -11.70
N ALA A 26 6.41 9.90 -10.94
CA ALA A 26 7.31 10.20 -9.85
C ALA A 26 7.03 9.27 -8.64
N VAL A 27 7.19 7.96 -8.87
CA VAL A 27 7.25 6.90 -7.84
C VAL A 27 8.30 7.22 -6.76
N ASP A 28 9.20 8.17 -7.03
CA ASP A 28 10.25 8.68 -6.15
C ASP A 28 9.78 9.73 -5.12
N SER A 29 8.58 10.31 -5.23
CA SER A 29 8.05 11.31 -4.26
C SER A 29 7.21 10.69 -3.12
N GLN A 30 6.58 9.54 -3.36
CA GLN A 30 5.83 8.74 -2.37
C GLN A 30 6.59 7.61 -1.59
N PRO A 31 7.92 7.35 -1.75
CA PRO A 31 8.61 6.28 -1.03
C PRO A 31 8.63 6.45 0.49
N SER A 32 8.56 7.69 0.97
CA SER A 32 8.59 8.00 2.40
C SER A 32 7.33 7.50 3.12
N ALA A 33 6.15 7.77 2.56
CA ALA A 33 4.88 7.30 3.12
C ALA A 33 4.78 5.77 3.08
N ALA A 34 5.22 5.14 1.98
CA ALA A 34 5.23 3.68 1.86
C ALA A 34 6.21 3.03 2.86
N GLY A 35 7.40 3.60 3.04
CA GLY A 35 8.39 3.11 4.01
C GLY A 35 7.95 3.30 5.47
N LEU A 36 7.37 4.46 5.81
CA LEU A 36 6.83 4.73 7.15
C LEU A 36 5.69 3.77 7.49
N PHE A 37 4.77 3.53 6.55
CA PHE A 37 3.69 2.57 6.74
C PHE A 37 4.21 1.14 6.94
N ALA A 38 5.21 0.72 6.16
CA ALA A 38 5.83 -0.59 6.27
C ALA A 38 6.38 -0.84 7.68
N GLN A 39 7.06 0.15 8.26
CA GLN A 39 7.65 0.02 9.59
C GLN A 39 6.59 0.14 10.69
N ALA A 40 5.73 1.16 10.62
CA ALA A 40 4.81 1.49 11.71
C ALA A 40 3.58 0.58 11.77
N VAL A 41 3.08 0.10 10.63
CA VAL A 41 1.83 -0.67 10.55
C VAL A 41 2.08 -2.15 10.23
N LEU A 42 3.04 -2.43 9.34
CA LEU A 42 3.38 -3.82 8.97
C LEU A 42 4.47 -4.43 9.87
N GLY A 43 5.08 -3.63 10.75
CA GLY A 43 6.13 -4.07 11.68
C GLY A 43 7.39 -4.58 10.97
N LEU A 44 7.67 -4.10 9.76
CA LEU A 44 8.85 -4.48 8.98
C LEU A 44 10.07 -3.69 9.45
N SER A 45 11.23 -4.34 9.51
CA SER A 45 12.48 -3.62 9.81
C SER A 45 12.88 -2.73 8.64
N GLU A 46 13.68 -1.69 8.93
CA GLU A 46 14.26 -0.84 7.89
C GLU A 46 15.09 -1.65 6.89
N ASP A 47 15.93 -2.58 7.37
CA ASP A 47 16.73 -3.46 6.50
C ASP A 47 15.87 -4.30 5.55
N ALA A 48 14.77 -4.87 6.06
CA ALA A 48 13.84 -5.62 5.22
C ALA A 48 13.16 -4.72 4.19
N CYS A 49 12.87 -3.47 4.55
CA CYS A 49 12.31 -2.49 3.61
C CYS A 49 13.32 -2.09 2.54
N ILE A 50 14.59 -1.88 2.89
CA ILE A 50 15.67 -1.54 1.96
C ILE A 50 15.90 -2.66 0.95
N GLU A 51 16.02 -3.89 1.43
CA GLU A 51 16.22 -5.05 0.56
C GLU A 51 14.98 -5.36 -0.26
N GLY A 52 13.80 -5.28 0.36
CA GLY A 52 12.51 -5.58 -0.27
C GLY A 52 12.16 -4.63 -1.40
N LYS A 53 12.54 -3.34 -1.30
CA LYS A 53 12.34 -2.33 -2.36
C LYS A 53 13.41 -2.36 -3.45
N SER A 54 14.42 -3.23 -3.36
CA SER A 54 15.51 -3.27 -4.32
C SER A 54 14.99 -3.59 -5.74
N PRO A 55 15.53 -2.96 -6.79
CA PRO A 55 15.17 -3.30 -8.17
C PRO A 55 15.37 -4.79 -8.49
N ALA A 56 16.39 -5.41 -7.87
CA ALA A 56 16.69 -6.83 -8.02
C ALA A 56 15.55 -7.74 -7.56
N ARG A 57 14.77 -7.35 -6.54
CA ARG A 57 13.62 -8.12 -6.06
C ARG A 57 12.31 -7.70 -6.72
N ILE A 58 12.04 -6.40 -6.78
CA ILE A 58 10.80 -5.87 -7.37
C ILE A 58 10.64 -6.31 -8.83
N ASN A 59 11.70 -6.26 -9.64
CA ASN A 59 11.61 -6.58 -11.07
C ASN A 59 11.49 -8.08 -11.37
N ARG A 60 11.59 -8.95 -10.36
CA ARG A 60 11.40 -10.41 -10.52
C ARG A 60 9.93 -10.82 -10.45
N LEU A 61 9.09 -9.98 -9.86
CA LEU A 61 7.69 -10.31 -9.63
C LEU A 61 6.81 -9.62 -10.65
N SER A 62 5.87 -10.39 -11.20
CA SER A 62 4.83 -9.88 -12.08
C SER A 62 3.67 -9.32 -11.27
N LEU A 63 2.74 -8.66 -11.97
CA LEU A 63 1.47 -8.26 -11.37
C LEU A 63 0.69 -9.46 -10.80
N ILE A 64 0.75 -10.61 -11.49
CA ILE A 64 0.06 -11.83 -11.06
C ILE A 64 0.66 -12.35 -9.75
N ASP A 65 1.99 -12.29 -9.61
CA ASP A 65 2.67 -12.67 -8.38
C ASP A 65 2.29 -11.74 -7.22
N CYS A 66 2.14 -10.44 -7.49
CA CYS A 66 1.64 -9.48 -6.51
C CYS A 66 0.22 -9.83 -6.03
N LEU A 67 -0.72 -10.07 -6.96
CA LEU A 67 -2.11 -10.38 -6.62
C LEU A 67 -2.24 -11.72 -5.89
N SER A 68 -1.49 -12.73 -6.32
CA SER A 68 -1.46 -14.04 -5.66
C SER A 68 -0.82 -13.96 -4.28
N GLY A 69 0.24 -13.16 -4.14
CA GLY A 69 0.92 -12.90 -2.87
C GLY A 69 -0.01 -12.25 -1.85
N VAL A 70 -0.73 -11.18 -2.22
CA VAL A 70 -1.66 -10.53 -1.29
C VAL A 70 -2.84 -11.44 -0.92
N ALA A 71 -3.32 -12.26 -1.87
CA ALA A 71 -4.37 -13.24 -1.61
C ALA A 71 -3.96 -14.32 -0.59
N ALA A 72 -2.66 -14.62 -0.48
CA ALA A 72 -2.12 -15.62 0.44
C ALA A 72 -1.79 -15.08 1.84
N LEU A 73 -1.84 -13.75 2.04
CA LEU A 73 -1.57 -13.13 3.34
C LEU A 73 -2.66 -13.47 4.37
N PRO A 74 -2.33 -13.47 5.68
CA PRO A 74 -3.35 -13.53 6.73
C PRO A 74 -4.36 -12.37 6.60
N PRO A 75 -5.66 -12.57 6.92
CA PRO A 75 -6.70 -11.54 6.72
C PRO A 75 -6.37 -10.18 7.33
N GLU A 76 -5.83 -10.16 8.56
CA GLU A 76 -5.43 -8.90 9.21
C GLU A 76 -4.32 -8.17 8.43
N THR A 77 -3.42 -8.92 7.79
CA THR A 77 -2.34 -8.32 6.98
C THR A 77 -2.87 -7.83 5.63
N GLN A 78 -3.85 -8.53 5.04
CA GLN A 78 -4.55 -8.08 3.83
C GLN A 78 -5.22 -6.72 4.05
N GLU A 79 -5.95 -6.58 5.16
CA GLU A 79 -6.62 -5.32 5.53
C GLU A 79 -5.58 -4.18 5.69
N LYS A 80 -4.43 -4.45 6.31
CA LYS A 80 -3.34 -3.46 6.43
C LYS A 80 -2.76 -3.08 5.06
N PHE A 81 -2.57 -4.04 4.15
CA PHE A 81 -2.07 -3.76 2.80
C PHE A 81 -3.03 -2.88 2.00
N LEU A 82 -4.33 -3.19 2.02
CA LEU A 82 -5.32 -2.37 1.36
C LEU A 82 -5.40 -0.97 1.97
N THR A 83 -5.40 -0.88 3.31
CA THR A 83 -5.41 0.40 4.05
C THR A 83 -4.23 1.27 3.66
N GLY A 84 -3.02 0.70 3.61
CA GLY A 84 -1.82 1.43 3.20
C GLY A 84 -1.86 1.88 1.74
N ALA A 85 -2.35 1.03 0.83
CA ALA A 85 -2.51 1.40 -0.58
C ALA A 85 -3.52 2.55 -0.74
N LEU A 86 -4.64 2.51 -0.03
CA LEU A 86 -5.63 3.59 -0.03
C LEU A 86 -5.08 4.87 0.59
N MET A 87 -4.26 4.78 1.64
CA MET A 87 -3.61 5.95 2.26
C MET A 87 -2.71 6.67 1.25
N ILE A 88 -1.98 5.92 0.41
CA ILE A 88 -1.15 6.48 -0.66
C ILE A 88 -2.00 7.25 -1.67
N ALA A 89 -3.12 6.68 -2.13
CA ALA A 89 -4.04 7.36 -3.04
C ALA A 89 -4.67 8.61 -2.40
N LEU A 90 -4.94 8.55 -1.10
CA LEU A 90 -5.57 9.64 -0.36
C LEU A 90 -4.62 10.77 0.04
N LEU A 91 -3.32 10.71 -0.26
CA LEU A 91 -2.38 11.79 0.03
C LEU A 91 -2.84 13.13 -0.55
N ASP A 92 -3.42 13.11 -1.76
CA ASP A 92 -4.01 14.29 -2.41
C ASP A 92 -5.49 14.53 -2.03
N ARG A 93 -6.00 13.78 -1.06
CA ARG A 93 -7.38 13.81 -0.53
C ARG A 93 -8.48 13.55 -1.56
N ARG A 94 -8.12 12.95 -2.68
CA ARG A 94 -9.01 12.49 -3.74
C ARG A 94 -8.47 11.18 -4.29
N MET A 95 -9.36 10.35 -4.80
CA MET A 95 -8.97 9.18 -5.57
C MET A 95 -9.51 9.31 -6.99
N ASP A 96 -8.63 9.14 -7.96
CA ASP A 96 -9.00 9.08 -9.35
C ASP A 96 -9.50 7.69 -9.75
N ALA A 97 -10.17 7.61 -10.89
CA ALA A 97 -10.81 6.36 -11.33
C ALA A 97 -9.80 5.20 -11.49
N ALA A 98 -8.54 5.48 -11.80
CA ALA A 98 -7.49 4.46 -11.90
C ALA A 98 -7.09 3.88 -10.54
N GLU A 99 -6.97 4.72 -9.51
CA GLU A 99 -6.66 4.31 -8.14
C GLU A 99 -7.81 3.51 -7.52
N VAL A 100 -9.05 3.93 -7.79
CA VAL A 100 -10.25 3.16 -7.39
C VAL A 100 -10.25 1.77 -8.03
N ARG A 101 -9.91 1.67 -9.32
CA ARG A 101 -9.78 0.38 -10.01
C ARG A 101 -8.69 -0.48 -9.39
N TRP A 102 -7.53 0.09 -9.09
CA TRP A 102 -6.44 -0.65 -8.43
C TRP A 102 -6.83 -1.17 -7.05
N ALA A 103 -7.42 -0.32 -6.20
CA ALA A 103 -7.93 -0.72 -4.89
C ALA A 103 -8.98 -1.84 -5.00
N SER A 104 -9.86 -1.76 -6.00
CA SER A 104 -10.88 -2.78 -6.25
C SER A 104 -10.28 -4.13 -6.67
N VAL A 105 -9.23 -4.12 -7.50
CA VAL A 105 -8.51 -5.33 -7.90
C VAL A 105 -7.82 -5.96 -6.70
N LEU A 106 -7.16 -5.16 -5.86
CA LEU A 106 -6.54 -5.63 -4.62
C LEU A 106 -7.55 -6.24 -3.65
N ALA A 107 -8.65 -5.54 -3.39
CA ALA A 107 -9.72 -6.01 -2.51
C ALA A 107 -10.33 -7.34 -3.02
N SER A 108 -10.51 -7.45 -4.34
CA SER A 108 -11.01 -8.67 -4.99
C SER A 108 -10.03 -9.83 -4.85
N ALA A 109 -8.73 -9.60 -5.08
CA ALA A 109 -7.70 -10.62 -4.90
C ALA A 109 -7.66 -11.15 -3.44
N MET A 110 -7.81 -10.26 -2.47
CA MET A 110 -7.88 -10.57 -1.04
C MET A 110 -9.24 -11.12 -0.60
N ARG A 111 -10.25 -11.13 -1.48
CA ARG A 111 -11.64 -11.56 -1.20
C ARG A 111 -12.29 -10.79 -0.04
N LEU A 112 -11.98 -9.50 0.08
CA LEU A 112 -12.57 -8.65 1.11
C LEU A 112 -14.03 -8.34 0.80
N SER A 113 -14.87 -8.34 1.84
CA SER A 113 -16.26 -7.88 1.72
C SER A 113 -16.31 -6.36 1.57
N THR A 114 -17.43 -5.84 1.05
CA THR A 114 -17.65 -4.39 0.94
C THR A 114 -17.48 -3.67 2.28
N GLN A 115 -18.01 -4.23 3.37
CA GLN A 115 -17.84 -3.67 4.70
C GLN A 115 -16.36 -3.56 5.10
N ARG A 116 -15.55 -4.59 4.82
CA ARG A 116 -14.12 -4.54 5.14
C ARG A 116 -13.37 -3.52 4.30
N VAL A 117 -13.76 -3.35 3.03
CA VAL A 117 -13.20 -2.30 2.17
C VAL A 117 -13.55 -0.91 2.73
N GLU A 118 -14.78 -0.69 3.18
CA GLU A 118 -15.20 0.58 3.81
C GLU A 118 -14.40 0.86 5.09
N GLU A 119 -14.17 -0.14 5.93
CA GLU A 119 -13.32 -0.05 7.13
C GLU A 119 -11.86 0.32 6.76
N CYS A 120 -11.30 -0.30 5.71
CA CYS A 120 -9.97 0.05 5.20
C CYS A 120 -9.91 1.49 4.68
N CYS A 121 -10.94 1.96 3.97
CA CYS A 121 -11.05 3.34 3.50
C CYS A 121 -11.08 4.33 4.67
N LEU A 122 -11.84 4.03 5.73
CA LEU A 122 -11.89 4.86 6.93
C LEU A 122 -10.52 4.92 7.62
N GLY A 123 -9.87 3.76 7.81
CA GLY A 123 -8.54 3.69 8.40
C GLY A 123 -7.50 4.47 7.59
N ALA A 124 -7.53 4.33 6.27
CA ALA A 124 -6.63 5.04 5.37
C ALA A 124 -6.78 6.55 5.47
N ARG A 125 -8.02 7.05 5.57
CA ARG A 125 -8.30 8.48 5.74
C ARG A 125 -7.77 9.02 7.08
N ILE A 126 -7.98 8.29 8.17
CA ILE A 126 -7.48 8.67 9.50
C ILE A 126 -5.94 8.75 9.49
N LEU A 127 -5.28 7.73 8.94
CA LEU A 127 -3.81 7.71 8.85
C LEU A 127 -3.26 8.84 7.98
N THR A 128 -3.93 9.12 6.86
CA THR A 128 -3.57 10.23 5.97
C THR A 128 -3.68 11.58 6.70
N ASP A 129 -4.78 11.80 7.43
CA ASP A 129 -5.00 13.03 8.20
C ASP A 129 -3.98 13.20 9.33
N MET A 130 -3.49 12.10 9.93
CA MET A 130 -2.41 12.14 10.92
C MET A 130 -1.05 12.50 10.30
N LEU A 131 -0.75 12.00 9.10
CA LEU A 131 0.51 12.28 8.40
C LEU A 131 0.53 13.68 7.77
N HIS A 132 -0.62 14.18 7.34
CA HIS A 132 -0.79 15.49 6.71
C HIS A 132 -1.92 16.29 7.38
N PRO A 133 -1.71 16.75 8.62
CA PRO A 133 -2.72 17.52 9.34
C PRO A 133 -3.09 18.77 8.54
N VAL A 134 -4.39 18.97 8.31
CA VAL A 134 -4.89 20.23 7.74
C VAL A 134 -4.46 21.35 8.69
N PRO A 135 -3.80 22.42 8.22
CA PRO A 135 -3.61 23.59 9.08
C PRO A 135 -5.00 24.08 9.51
N LYS A 136 -5.24 24.15 10.83
CA LYS A 136 -6.45 24.78 11.36
C LYS A 136 -6.45 26.22 10.86
N THR A 137 -7.30 26.53 9.88
CA THR A 137 -7.62 27.91 9.55
C THR A 137 -8.24 28.52 10.80
N SER A 138 -7.44 29.35 11.48
CA SER A 138 -7.86 30.19 12.59
C SER A 138 -8.56 31.43 12.06
#